data_AF-A0A6J4XP20-F1
#
_entry.id   AF-A0A6J4XP20-F1
#
_cell.length_a   1.000
_cell.length_b   1.000
_cell.length_c   1.000
_cell.angle_alpha   90.00
_cell.angle_beta   90.00
_cell.angle_gamma   90.00
#
_symmetry.space_group_name_H-M   'P 1'
#
loop_
_entity.id
_entity.type
_entity.pdbx_description
1 polymer ?
#
loop_
_entity_poly.entity_id
_entity_poly.type
_entity_poly.pdbx_seq_one_letter_code
_entity_poly.pdbx_strand_id
1 'polypeptide(L)'
;MSSNKGKIKKINRRDFFKKTAVFGLGATVAGSAFWRPGRASSQISIPKAPVPRRPFGRSGTMVSALSLGGMFDILNNRLALAKALDWGINYWDTAEGYGRGRSEEGIGRWFARYPHTREQVFLVTKLSKRRGGEFTPRLEACLKRLHTDYVDLFFVHGIRSIRDLDAGLKSWAQSMKKAGKIRLFGFSTHANMEECLEGAAGLP
;
A
#
# COMPACT_ATOMS: atom_id res chain seq x y z
N MET A 1 -22.72 29.57 46.49
CA MET A 1 -22.38 28.12 46.38
C MET A 1 -21.43 27.94 45.20
N SER A 2 -20.12 27.93 45.48
CA SER A 2 -19.07 27.92 44.45
C SER A 2 -18.60 26.48 44.20
N SER A 3 -18.75 26.00 42.96
CA SER A 3 -18.34 24.65 42.54
C SER A 3 -16.92 24.69 41.99
N ASN A 4 -15.99 24.12 42.75
CA ASN A 4 -14.56 24.08 42.44
C ASN A 4 -14.27 22.85 41.54
N LYS A 5 -14.16 23.06 40.22
CA LYS A 5 -13.73 22.03 39.27
C LYS A 5 -12.21 21.83 39.38
N GLY A 6 -11.79 20.75 40.03
CA GLY A 6 -10.39 20.34 40.14
C GLY A 6 -9.75 20.06 38.78
N LYS A 7 -8.69 20.81 38.44
CA LYS A 7 -7.82 20.55 37.29
C LYS A 7 -6.94 19.34 37.58
N ILE A 8 -7.13 18.25 36.83
CA ILE A 8 -6.21 17.10 36.84
C ILE A 8 -4.88 17.55 36.19
N LYS A 9 -3.80 17.62 36.98
CA LYS A 9 -2.45 17.89 36.48
C LYS A 9 -1.98 16.72 35.62
N LYS A 10 -1.82 16.94 34.31
CA LYS A 10 -1.13 16.01 33.40
C LYS A 10 0.36 15.93 33.80
N ILE A 11 0.77 14.78 34.31
CA ILE A 11 2.18 14.47 34.58
C ILE A 11 2.88 14.19 33.24
N ASN A 12 3.95 14.92 32.95
CA ASN A 12 4.72 14.73 31.72
C ASN A 12 5.75 13.58 31.92
N ARG A 13 6.06 12.83 30.86
CA ARG A 13 7.00 11.68 30.88
C ARG A 13 8.37 12.06 31.46
N ARG A 14 8.80 13.30 31.26
CA ARG A 14 10.04 13.86 31.83
C ARG A 14 10.03 13.97 33.36
N ASP A 15 8.87 14.26 33.97
CA ASP A 15 8.75 14.41 35.42
C ASP A 15 8.69 13.05 36.13
N PHE A 16 8.18 12.02 35.46
CA PHE A 16 8.19 10.65 35.95
C PHE A 16 9.62 10.12 36.14
N PHE A 17 10.49 10.29 35.13
CA PHE A 17 11.89 9.83 35.19
C PHE A 17 12.73 10.55 36.25
N LYS A 18 12.43 11.83 36.52
CA LYS A 18 13.12 12.59 37.58
C LYS A 18 12.75 12.09 38.98
N LYS A 19 11.51 11.64 39.20
CA LYS A 19 11.04 11.16 40.52
C LYS A 19 11.51 9.75 40.85
N THR A 20 11.76 8.91 39.85
CA THR A 20 12.27 7.54 40.06
C THR A 20 13.76 7.46 40.40
N ALA A 21 14.54 8.52 40.15
CA ALA A 21 15.99 8.53 40.43
C ALA A 21 16.36 8.75 41.91
N VAL A 22 15.39 9.13 42.77
CA VAL A 22 15.66 9.53 44.16
C VAL A 22 15.62 8.36 45.16
N PHE A 23 15.11 7.19 44.79
CA PHE A 23 15.05 6.02 45.69
C PHE A 23 16.33 5.16 45.74
N GLY A 24 17.43 5.62 45.13
CA GLY A 24 18.66 4.82 44.95
C GLY A 24 19.76 4.96 46.00
N LEU A 25 19.56 5.65 47.12
CA LEU A 25 20.66 6.02 48.04
C LEU A 25 20.48 5.58 49.50
N GLY A 26 19.84 4.45 49.78
CA GLY A 26 19.78 3.94 51.15
C GLY A 26 19.31 2.50 51.28
N ALA A 27 20.26 1.55 51.30
CA ALA A 27 20.28 0.32 52.10
C ALA A 27 21.32 -0.66 51.52
N THR A 28 22.48 -0.73 52.15
CA THR A 28 23.47 -1.80 51.97
C THR A 28 23.14 -2.97 52.89
N VAL A 29 22.50 -4.03 52.38
CA VAL A 29 22.50 -5.36 53.03
C VAL A 29 22.52 -6.48 51.96
N ALA A 30 23.60 -7.25 52.00
CA ALA A 30 23.80 -8.66 51.60
C ALA A 30 23.09 -9.25 50.36
N GLY A 31 23.91 -9.76 49.44
CA GLY A 31 23.68 -11.05 48.81
C GLY A 31 22.42 -11.22 47.97
N SER A 32 22.41 -10.66 46.77
CA SER A 32 21.71 -11.29 45.65
C SER A 32 22.43 -10.88 44.37
N ALA A 33 22.80 -11.88 43.58
CA ALA A 33 23.31 -11.68 42.24
C ALA A 33 22.41 -10.66 41.55
N PHE A 34 23.00 -9.56 41.07
CA PHE A 34 22.31 -8.62 40.20
C PHE A 34 21.88 -9.39 38.96
N TRP A 35 20.66 -9.95 39.01
CA TRP A 35 19.96 -10.42 37.85
C TRP A 35 19.65 -9.17 37.04
N ARG A 36 20.63 -8.75 36.22
CA ARG A 36 20.36 -7.85 35.11
C ARG A 36 19.32 -8.57 34.29
N PRO A 37 18.07 -8.07 34.16
CA PRO A 37 17.20 -8.60 33.13
C PRO A 37 17.95 -8.31 31.84
N GLY A 38 18.59 -9.33 31.27
CA GLY A 38 19.11 -9.27 29.93
C GLY A 38 17.90 -8.90 29.10
N ARG A 39 17.84 -7.64 28.66
CA ARG A 39 17.02 -7.30 27.50
C ARG A 39 17.67 -8.07 26.37
N ALA A 40 17.28 -9.33 26.23
CA ALA A 40 17.29 -10.01 24.95
C ALA A 40 16.39 -9.15 24.07
N SER A 41 16.99 -8.11 23.48
CA SER A 41 16.49 -7.56 22.25
C SER A 41 16.47 -8.76 21.33
N SER A 42 15.33 -9.42 21.19
CA SER A 42 15.12 -10.40 20.15
C SER A 42 15.51 -9.69 18.86
N GLN A 43 16.69 -9.99 18.35
CA GLN A 43 17.08 -9.50 17.04
C GLN A 43 16.05 -10.08 16.10
N ILE A 44 15.21 -9.22 15.54
CA ILE A 44 14.26 -9.62 14.52
C ILE A 44 15.12 -10.13 13.37
N SER A 45 15.25 -11.45 13.26
CA SER A 45 15.92 -12.07 12.13
C SER A 45 14.99 -11.91 10.94
N ILE A 46 15.32 -10.99 10.04
CA ILE A 46 14.58 -10.83 8.80
C ILE A 46 14.86 -12.09 7.97
N PRO A 47 13.84 -12.87 7.61
CA PRO A 47 14.02 -14.03 6.74
C PRO A 47 14.71 -13.58 5.45
N LYS A 48 15.80 -14.27 5.06
CA LYS A 48 16.52 -13.97 3.81
C LYS A 48 15.81 -14.50 2.56
N ALA A 49 14.80 -15.35 2.73
CA ALA A 49 14.03 -15.90 1.62
C ALA A 49 13.16 -14.82 0.96
N PRO A 50 12.95 -14.87 -0.37
CA PRO A 50 12.03 -13.96 -1.03
C PRO A 50 10.59 -14.16 -0.54
N VAL A 51 9.78 -13.11 -0.64
CA VAL A 51 8.35 -13.18 -0.33
C VAL A 51 7.68 -14.26 -1.18
N PRO A 52 6.97 -15.23 -0.57
CA PRO A 52 6.28 -16.28 -1.31
C PRO A 52 5.31 -15.72 -2.35
N ARG A 53 5.18 -16.41 -3.49
CA ARG A 53 4.24 -16.06 -4.56
C ARG A 53 3.02 -16.97 -4.55
N ARG A 54 1.88 -16.45 -4.99
CA ARG A 54 0.58 -17.16 -5.10
C ARG A 54 -0.13 -16.76 -6.39
N PRO A 55 -0.99 -17.63 -6.96
CA PRO A 55 -1.78 -17.27 -8.13
C PRO A 55 -2.76 -16.13 -7.78
N PHE A 56 -2.88 -15.16 -8.68
CA PHE A 56 -3.82 -14.05 -8.54
C PHE A 56 -5.24 -14.47 -8.97
N GLY A 57 -6.00 -14.99 -8.00
CA GLY A 57 -7.35 -15.50 -8.27
C GLY A 57 -7.36 -16.54 -9.38
N ARG A 58 -8.34 -16.45 -10.29
CA ARG A 58 -8.48 -17.37 -11.43
C ARG A 58 -7.56 -17.04 -12.62
N SER A 59 -6.82 -15.92 -12.59
CA SER A 59 -5.91 -15.59 -13.70
C SER A 59 -4.67 -16.48 -13.72
N GLY A 60 -4.33 -17.11 -12.59
CA GLY A 60 -3.13 -17.95 -12.44
C GLY A 60 -1.81 -17.17 -12.42
N THR A 61 -1.84 -15.85 -12.61
CA THR A 61 -0.62 -15.03 -12.61
C THR A 61 0.03 -15.05 -11.23
N MET A 62 1.30 -15.44 -11.16
CA MET A 62 2.00 -15.55 -9.88
C MET A 62 2.44 -14.19 -9.34
N VAL A 63 1.81 -13.74 -8.26
CA VAL A 63 2.12 -12.48 -7.58
C VAL A 63 2.65 -12.74 -6.17
N SER A 64 3.48 -11.85 -5.65
CA SER A 64 3.97 -11.89 -4.28
C SER A 64 2.81 -11.77 -3.29
N ALA A 65 2.87 -12.53 -2.20
CA ALA A 65 1.84 -12.53 -1.15
C ALA A 65 1.72 -11.18 -0.43
N LEU A 66 2.77 -10.35 -0.50
CA LEU A 66 2.76 -8.94 -0.12
C LEU A 66 2.89 -8.08 -1.36
N SER A 67 2.24 -6.91 -1.36
CA SER A 67 2.36 -5.90 -2.42
C SER A 67 3.08 -4.66 -1.91
N LEU A 68 3.70 -3.94 -2.84
CA LEU A 68 4.16 -2.58 -2.61
C LEU A 68 3.03 -1.61 -2.95
N GLY A 69 2.38 -1.05 -1.92
CA GLY A 69 1.37 0.00 -2.08
C GLY A 69 2.01 1.37 -2.35
N GLY A 70 1.69 1.99 -3.47
CA GLY A 70 2.30 3.24 -3.95
C GLY A 70 1.62 4.53 -3.50
N MET A 71 0.85 4.54 -2.40
CA MET A 71 0.18 5.76 -1.91
C MET A 71 1.14 6.74 -1.22
N PHE A 72 2.29 7.02 -1.84
CA PHE A 72 3.31 7.95 -1.37
C PHE A 72 4.13 8.50 -2.56
N ASP A 73 5.07 9.41 -2.29
CA ASP A 73 5.96 9.98 -3.31
C ASP A 73 7.07 8.99 -3.69
N ILE A 74 6.77 8.05 -4.60
CA ILE A 74 7.77 7.10 -5.13
C ILE A 74 8.87 7.84 -5.90
N LEU A 75 8.55 8.95 -6.59
CA LEU A 75 9.53 9.70 -7.37
C LEU A 75 10.74 10.13 -6.55
N ASN A 76 10.54 10.54 -5.30
CA ASN A 76 11.65 10.86 -4.38
C ASN A 76 12.11 9.68 -3.51
N ASN A 77 11.37 8.57 -3.48
CA ASN A 77 11.63 7.43 -2.59
C ASN A 77 11.81 6.10 -3.38
N ARG A 78 12.46 6.15 -4.55
CA ARG A 78 12.67 4.98 -5.42
C ARG A 78 13.45 3.83 -4.77
N LEU A 79 14.15 4.07 -3.65
CA LEU A 79 14.76 3.02 -2.85
C LEU A 79 13.74 1.95 -2.42
N ALA A 80 12.46 2.34 -2.23
CA ALA A 80 11.40 1.39 -1.93
C ALA A 80 11.17 0.38 -3.08
N LEU A 81 11.31 0.80 -4.34
CA LEU A 81 11.19 -0.09 -5.50
C LEU A 81 12.34 -1.10 -5.53
N ALA A 82 13.58 -0.62 -5.31
CA ALA A 82 14.74 -1.49 -5.21
C ALA A 82 14.57 -2.54 -4.10
N LYS A 83 14.12 -2.10 -2.91
CA LYS A 83 13.89 -3.01 -1.78
C LYS A 83 12.74 -3.98 -1.99
N ALA A 84 11.69 -3.58 -2.69
CA ALA A 84 10.63 -4.49 -3.08
C ALA A 84 11.17 -5.62 -3.96
N LEU A 85 12.00 -5.31 -4.97
CA LEU A 85 12.63 -6.34 -5.82
C LEU A 85 13.61 -7.22 -5.05
N ASP A 86 14.46 -6.63 -4.18
CA ASP A 86 15.39 -7.39 -3.33
C ASP A 86 14.64 -8.43 -2.47
N TRP A 87 13.43 -8.10 -2.02
CA TRP A 87 12.56 -8.99 -1.25
C TRP A 87 11.67 -9.91 -2.10
N GLY A 88 11.77 -9.85 -3.44
CA GLY A 88 10.96 -10.65 -4.35
C GLY A 88 9.51 -10.19 -4.51
N ILE A 89 9.18 -8.96 -4.08
CA ILE A 89 7.86 -8.35 -4.22
C ILE A 89 7.67 -7.87 -5.66
N ASN A 90 6.81 -8.57 -6.41
CA ASN A 90 6.49 -8.23 -7.80
C ASN A 90 5.11 -7.58 -7.96
N TYR A 91 4.24 -7.56 -6.94
CA TYR A 91 2.97 -6.84 -7.00
C TYR A 91 3.18 -5.38 -6.63
N TRP A 92 3.11 -4.47 -7.60
CA TRP A 92 3.20 -3.03 -7.36
C TRP A 92 1.90 -2.32 -7.67
N ASP A 93 1.42 -1.52 -6.71
CA ASP A 93 0.14 -0.82 -6.79
C ASP A 93 0.34 0.70 -6.83
N THR A 94 -0.38 1.39 -7.71
CA THR A 94 -0.41 2.86 -7.79
C THR A 94 -1.81 3.35 -8.18
N ALA A 95 -1.99 4.66 -8.36
CA ALA A 95 -3.19 5.28 -8.92
C ALA A 95 -2.87 6.68 -9.46
N GLU A 96 -3.70 7.21 -10.35
CA GLU A 96 -3.50 8.55 -10.95
C GLU A 96 -3.30 9.68 -9.92
N GLY A 97 -3.92 9.53 -8.74
CA GLY A 97 -3.94 10.55 -7.70
C GLY A 97 -2.87 10.37 -6.63
N TYR A 98 -2.18 9.23 -6.59
CA TYR A 98 -1.23 8.92 -5.52
C TYR A 98 0.01 9.81 -5.62
N GLY A 99 0.38 10.42 -4.49
CA GLY A 99 1.48 11.38 -4.45
C GLY A 99 1.30 12.55 -5.42
N ARG A 100 0.07 12.92 -5.80
CA ARG A 100 -0.21 13.91 -6.87
C ARG A 100 0.39 13.50 -8.23
N GLY A 101 0.35 12.21 -8.57
CA GLY A 101 0.92 11.64 -9.81
C GLY A 101 2.37 11.16 -9.65
N ARG A 102 3.05 11.56 -8.58
CA ARG A 102 4.47 11.24 -8.33
C ARG A 102 4.73 9.76 -8.05
N SER A 103 3.70 9.01 -7.66
CA SER A 103 3.80 7.55 -7.57
C SER A 103 4.05 6.93 -8.95
N GLU A 104 3.20 7.24 -9.92
CA GLU A 104 3.32 6.74 -11.30
C GLU A 104 4.60 7.23 -11.97
N GLU A 105 4.95 8.51 -11.81
CA GLU A 105 6.21 9.05 -12.34
C GLU A 105 7.44 8.37 -11.74
N GLY A 106 7.40 8.03 -10.44
CA GLY A 106 8.48 7.33 -9.77
C GLY A 106 8.70 5.92 -10.31
N ILE A 107 7.61 5.17 -10.50
CA ILE A 107 7.62 3.85 -11.13
C ILE A 107 8.07 3.96 -12.59
N GLY A 108 7.56 4.93 -13.36
CA GLY A 108 7.92 5.08 -14.77
C GLY A 108 9.39 5.44 -14.97
N ARG A 109 9.97 6.32 -14.13
CA ARG A 109 11.41 6.56 -14.15
C ARG A 109 12.23 5.32 -13.79
N TRP A 110 11.70 4.43 -12.94
CA TRP A 110 12.35 3.16 -12.66
C TRP A 110 12.35 2.26 -13.90
N PHE A 111 11.20 2.08 -14.57
CA PHE A 111 11.14 1.29 -15.79
C PHE A 111 11.98 1.86 -16.93
N ALA A 112 12.01 3.18 -17.09
CA ALA A 112 12.87 3.83 -18.08
C ALA A 112 14.36 3.55 -17.82
N ARG A 113 14.77 3.48 -16.54
CA ARG A 113 16.15 3.19 -16.14
C ARG A 113 16.48 1.70 -16.15
N TYR A 114 15.51 0.84 -15.86
CA TYR A 114 15.65 -0.62 -15.76
C TYR A 114 14.53 -1.32 -16.56
N PRO A 115 14.56 -1.29 -17.91
CA PRO A 115 13.45 -1.75 -18.75
C PRO A 115 12.99 -3.18 -18.47
N HIS A 116 13.93 -4.10 -18.24
CA HIS A 116 13.64 -5.51 -17.93
C HIS A 116 12.84 -5.71 -16.64
N THR A 117 12.74 -4.70 -15.76
CA THR A 117 11.93 -4.80 -14.54
C THR A 117 10.44 -4.82 -14.87
N ARG A 118 10.01 -4.14 -15.95
CA ARG A 118 8.57 -4.04 -16.25
C ARG A 118 7.92 -5.40 -16.42
N GLU A 119 8.59 -6.33 -17.10
CA GLU A 119 8.10 -7.69 -17.34
C GLU A 119 8.07 -8.56 -16.06
N GLN A 120 8.86 -8.19 -15.05
CA GLN A 120 8.94 -8.90 -13.78
C GLN A 120 7.88 -8.45 -12.78
N VAL A 121 7.28 -7.27 -12.99
CA VAL A 121 6.34 -6.62 -12.07
C VAL A 121 4.90 -6.81 -12.56
N PHE A 122 4.04 -7.30 -11.68
CA PHE A 122 2.61 -7.23 -11.81
C PHE A 122 2.14 -5.82 -11.39
N LEU A 123 1.84 -4.98 -12.37
CA LEU A 123 1.58 -3.55 -12.17
C LEU A 123 0.09 -3.25 -12.12
N VAL A 124 -0.32 -2.52 -11.08
CA VAL A 124 -1.71 -2.09 -10.88
C VAL A 124 -1.82 -0.57 -10.90
N THR A 125 -2.77 -0.02 -11.67
CA THR A 125 -3.19 1.39 -11.54
C THR A 125 -4.70 1.50 -11.39
N LYS A 126 -5.16 2.69 -10.99
CA LYS A 126 -6.57 2.98 -10.71
C LYS A 126 -6.97 4.37 -11.16
N LEU A 127 -8.17 4.47 -11.71
CA LEU A 127 -8.84 5.75 -12.02
C LEU A 127 -10.13 5.89 -11.24
N SER A 128 -10.37 7.08 -10.68
CA SER A 128 -11.63 7.36 -9.97
C SER A 128 -12.66 8.01 -10.90
N LYS A 129 -13.91 7.53 -10.89
CA LYS A 129 -15.04 8.22 -11.53
C LYS A 129 -15.23 9.65 -11.00
N ARG A 130 -14.83 9.91 -9.74
CA ARG A 130 -14.92 11.25 -9.12
C ARG A 130 -14.00 12.30 -9.74
N ARG A 131 -13.01 11.87 -10.53
CA ARG A 131 -12.08 12.73 -11.28
C ARG A 131 -12.47 12.85 -12.76
N GLY A 132 -13.61 12.30 -13.17
CA GLY A 132 -14.16 12.35 -14.53
C GLY A 132 -14.63 10.98 -15.03
N GLY A 133 -15.55 10.99 -16.00
CA GLY A 133 -16.08 9.79 -16.67
C GLY A 133 -15.25 9.31 -17.86
N GLU A 134 -14.42 10.20 -18.43
CA GLU A 134 -13.58 9.89 -19.60
C GLU A 134 -12.31 9.15 -19.19
N PHE A 135 -12.34 7.81 -19.25
CA PHE A 135 -11.25 6.98 -18.74
C PHE A 135 -10.09 6.83 -19.73
N THR A 136 -10.36 6.73 -21.03
CA THR A 136 -9.32 6.51 -22.06
C THR A 136 -8.18 7.54 -22.01
N PRO A 137 -8.41 8.86 -22.14
CA PRO A 137 -7.33 9.84 -22.11
C PRO A 137 -6.56 9.84 -20.78
N ARG A 138 -7.23 9.49 -19.68
CA ARG A 138 -6.61 9.39 -18.36
C ARG A 138 -5.77 8.13 -18.20
N LEU A 139 -6.20 7.00 -18.76
CA LEU A 139 -5.38 5.79 -18.84
C LEU A 139 -4.13 6.05 -19.68
N GLU A 140 -4.24 6.70 -20.85
CA GLU A 140 -3.08 7.10 -21.65
C GLU A 140 -2.12 7.98 -20.86
N ALA A 141 -2.63 8.94 -20.08
CA ALA A 141 -1.81 9.79 -19.24
C ALA A 141 -1.10 9.00 -18.12
N CYS A 142 -1.76 7.98 -17.54
CA CYS A 142 -1.13 7.08 -16.57
C CYS A 142 -0.03 6.24 -17.22
N LEU A 143 -0.31 5.61 -18.36
CA LEU A 143 0.66 4.81 -19.12
C LEU A 143 1.89 5.64 -19.52
N LYS A 144 1.67 6.89 -19.97
CA LYS A 144 2.74 7.84 -20.25
C LYS A 144 3.60 8.13 -19.01
N ARG A 145 2.99 8.42 -17.85
CA ARG A 145 3.75 8.63 -16.59
C ARG A 145 4.48 7.38 -16.13
N LEU A 146 3.90 6.20 -16.38
CA LEU A 146 4.46 4.90 -16.04
C LEU A 146 5.52 4.41 -17.04
N HIS A 147 5.71 5.09 -18.17
CA HIS A 147 6.66 4.67 -19.22
C HIS A 147 6.44 3.20 -19.66
N THR A 148 5.18 2.80 -19.80
CA THR A 148 4.78 1.47 -20.29
C THR A 148 3.49 1.62 -21.10
N ASP A 149 3.25 0.67 -21.98
CA ASP A 149 2.10 0.55 -22.87
C ASP A 149 0.92 -0.22 -22.24
N TYR A 150 1.15 -0.95 -21.14
CA TYR A 150 0.10 -1.72 -20.47
C TYR A 150 0.24 -1.77 -18.94
N VAL A 151 -0.88 -2.06 -18.26
CA VAL A 151 -0.92 -2.50 -16.86
C VAL A 151 -1.49 -3.90 -16.73
N ASP A 152 -1.06 -4.65 -15.71
CA ASP A 152 -1.51 -6.02 -15.49
C ASP A 152 -2.91 -6.06 -14.87
N LEU A 153 -3.24 -5.10 -14.02
CA LEU A 153 -4.57 -4.94 -13.45
C LEU A 153 -4.97 -3.47 -13.39
N PHE A 154 -6.14 -3.17 -13.94
CA PHE A 154 -6.77 -1.88 -13.81
C PHE A 154 -7.92 -1.95 -12.82
N PHE A 155 -7.98 -1.00 -11.88
CA PHE A 155 -9.11 -0.84 -10.99
C PHE A 155 -9.90 0.45 -11.26
N VAL A 156 -11.23 0.34 -11.22
CA VAL A 156 -12.06 1.52 -10.92
C VAL A 156 -11.92 1.84 -9.43
N HIS A 157 -11.51 3.07 -9.14
CA HIS A 157 -11.03 3.45 -7.81
C HIS A 157 -12.15 3.91 -6.89
N GLY A 158 -12.35 3.19 -5.78
CA GLY A 158 -13.20 3.60 -4.68
C GLY A 158 -14.68 3.73 -5.05
N ILE A 159 -15.22 2.74 -5.77
CA ILE A 159 -16.65 2.64 -6.02
C ILE A 159 -17.41 2.55 -4.69
N ARG A 160 -18.68 2.94 -4.69
CA ARG A 160 -19.53 2.88 -3.48
C ARG A 160 -20.80 2.06 -3.69
N SER A 161 -21.12 1.67 -4.92
CA SER A 161 -22.19 0.73 -5.24
C SER A 161 -21.77 -0.09 -6.44
N ILE A 162 -22.29 -1.32 -6.55
CA ILE A 162 -22.08 -2.17 -7.72
C ILE A 162 -22.57 -1.50 -9.02
N ARG A 163 -23.54 -0.58 -8.93
CA ARG A 163 -24.05 0.20 -10.06
C ARG A 163 -22.99 1.06 -10.74
N ASP A 164 -21.87 1.35 -10.04
CA ASP A 164 -20.72 2.01 -10.64
C ASP A 164 -20.01 1.13 -11.69
N LEU A 165 -20.26 -0.19 -11.72
CA LEU A 165 -19.76 -1.12 -12.73
C LEU A 165 -20.79 -1.36 -13.84
N ASP A 166 -21.20 -0.27 -14.49
CA ASP A 166 -22.19 -0.26 -15.57
C ASP A 166 -21.71 -0.92 -16.88
N ALA A 167 -22.64 -1.15 -17.80
CA ALA A 167 -22.38 -1.79 -19.10
C ALA A 167 -21.43 -0.97 -20.00
N GLY A 168 -21.42 0.36 -19.87
CA GLY A 168 -20.51 1.24 -20.61
C GLY A 168 -19.06 1.04 -20.15
N LEU A 169 -18.84 1.02 -18.84
CA LEU A 169 -17.55 0.73 -18.24
C LEU A 169 -17.08 -0.69 -18.54
N LYS A 170 -17.98 -1.68 -18.54
CA LYS A 170 -17.66 -3.04 -18.99
C LYS A 170 -17.19 -3.06 -20.44
N SER A 171 -17.91 -2.39 -21.34
CA SER A 171 -17.55 -2.29 -22.76
C SER A 171 -16.21 -1.58 -22.96
N TRP A 172 -15.97 -0.50 -22.22
CA TRP A 172 -14.70 0.21 -22.20
C TRP A 172 -13.55 -0.69 -21.71
N ALA A 173 -13.74 -1.44 -20.63
CA ALA A 173 -12.72 -2.33 -20.12
C ALA A 173 -12.36 -3.42 -21.14
N GLN A 174 -13.35 -3.97 -21.84
CA GLN A 174 -13.12 -4.95 -22.91
C GLN A 174 -12.36 -4.34 -24.10
N SER A 175 -12.67 -3.10 -24.50
CA SER A 175 -11.93 -2.44 -25.57
C SER A 175 -10.48 -2.16 -25.18
N MET A 176 -10.21 -1.77 -23.92
CA MET A 176 -8.84 -1.58 -23.42
C MET A 176 -8.06 -2.89 -23.30
N LYS A 177 -8.74 -4.01 -22.96
CA LYS A 177 -8.15 -5.35 -23.02
C LYS A 177 -7.78 -5.74 -24.44
N LYS A 178 -8.70 -5.56 -25.40
CA LYS A 178 -8.45 -5.82 -26.82
C LYS A 178 -7.30 -4.97 -27.39
N ALA A 179 -7.19 -3.72 -26.93
CA ALA A 179 -6.10 -2.81 -27.29
C ALA A 179 -4.78 -3.12 -26.57
N GLY A 180 -4.72 -4.11 -25.69
CA GLY A 180 -3.51 -4.50 -24.95
C GLY A 180 -3.12 -3.57 -23.81
N LYS A 181 -3.91 -2.53 -23.49
CA LYS A 181 -3.57 -1.51 -22.48
C LYS A 181 -3.80 -1.96 -21.05
N ILE A 182 -4.73 -2.88 -20.83
CA ILE A 182 -5.00 -3.52 -19.53
C ILE A 182 -5.14 -5.02 -19.72
N ARG A 183 -4.59 -5.85 -18.83
CA ARG A 183 -4.77 -7.32 -18.90
C ARG A 183 -5.98 -7.76 -18.08
N LEU A 184 -6.03 -7.33 -16.83
CA LEU A 184 -7.12 -7.60 -15.90
C LEU A 184 -7.87 -6.31 -15.55
N PHE A 185 -9.11 -6.48 -15.11
CA PHE A 185 -10.00 -5.39 -14.72
C PHE A 185 -10.71 -5.75 -13.42
N GLY A 186 -10.91 -4.77 -12.55
CA GLY A 186 -11.72 -4.91 -11.35
C GLY A 186 -12.09 -3.57 -10.74
N PHE A 187 -12.39 -3.58 -9.44
CA PHE A 187 -12.64 -2.36 -8.66
C PHE A 187 -11.97 -2.40 -7.29
N SER A 188 -11.93 -1.24 -6.65
CA SER A 188 -11.64 -1.08 -5.21
C SER A 188 -12.79 -0.34 -4.55
N THR A 189 -13.02 -0.58 -3.26
CA THR A 189 -14.08 0.07 -2.49
C THR A 189 -13.63 0.32 -1.05
N HIS A 190 -14.21 1.36 -0.44
CA HIS A 190 -14.11 1.66 0.99
C HIS A 190 -15.50 1.84 1.63
N ALA A 191 -16.57 1.47 0.93
CA ALA A 191 -17.96 1.59 1.38
C ALA A 191 -18.82 0.51 0.72
N ASN A 192 -19.85 0.02 1.43
CA ASN A 192 -20.77 -1.01 0.92
C ASN A 192 -20.02 -2.24 0.36
N MET A 193 -19.00 -2.70 1.09
CA MET A 193 -18.07 -3.73 0.61
C MET A 193 -18.78 -5.04 0.26
N GLU A 194 -19.71 -5.50 1.11
CA GLU A 194 -20.52 -6.70 0.88
C GLU A 194 -21.34 -6.59 -0.41
N GLU A 195 -22.17 -5.55 -0.54
CA GLU A 195 -22.96 -5.28 -1.75
C GLU A 195 -22.08 -5.26 -3.02
N CYS A 196 -20.94 -4.57 -2.96
CA CYS A 196 -20.02 -4.52 -4.10
C CYS A 196 -19.40 -5.89 -4.43
N LEU A 197 -19.03 -6.69 -3.44
CA LEU A 197 -18.42 -8.00 -3.65
C LEU A 197 -19.43 -9.03 -4.17
N GLU A 198 -20.62 -9.11 -3.55
CA GLU A 198 -21.69 -10.02 -3.97
C GLU A 198 -22.20 -9.64 -5.37
N GLY A 199 -22.45 -8.35 -5.58
CA GLY A 199 -22.89 -7.85 -6.88
C GLY A 199 -21.86 -8.13 -7.98
N ALA A 200 -20.56 -8.00 -7.69
CA ALA A 200 -19.51 -8.31 -8.66
C ALA A 200 -19.36 -9.81 -8.92
N ALA A 201 -19.62 -10.67 -7.94
CA ALA A 201 -19.60 -12.13 -8.13
C ALA A 201 -20.70 -12.61 -9.09
N GLY A 202 -21.81 -11.87 -9.20
CA GLY A 202 -22.89 -12.13 -10.15
C GLY A 202 -22.70 -11.50 -11.54
N LEU A 203 -21.64 -10.69 -11.76
CA LEU A 203 -21.38 -10.12 -13.08
C LEU A 203 -20.85 -11.21 -14.04
N PRO A 204 -21.35 -11.26 -15.29
CA PRO A 204 -20.94 -12.25 -16.28
C PRO A 204 -19.54 -11.96 -16.85
#